data_AF-A0A7W0LQV9-F1
#
_entry.id   AF-A0A7W0LQV9-F1
#
_cell.length_a   1.000
_cell.length_b   1.000
_cell.length_c   1.000
_cell.angle_alpha   90.00
_cell.angle_beta   90.00
_cell.angle_gamma   90.00
#
_symmetry.space_group_name_H-M   'P 1'
#
loop_
_entity.id
_entity.type
_entity.pdbx_description
1 polymer ?
#
loop_
_entity_poly.entity_id
_entity_poly.type
_entity_poly.pdbx_seq_one_letter_code
_entity_poly.pdbx_strand_id
1 'polypeptide(L)'
;MAVAEAAHDQLGLARLDLVVSEVALGKEHLDPARLEARLDAVRALAGPGRPWLHITSTHHRLLADVAEGYDVLVMGADKWVQVLDPAWYDSPEARDAAVARLPRVVVAPRDGTPTPTRVELLDVHPDHRPVSSTAVRAGRDEWRAR
;
A
#
# COMPACT_ATOMS: atom_id res chain seq x y z
N MET A 1 5.42 7.24 -4.78
CA MET A 1 6.35 8.10 -4.03
C MET A 1 5.62 9.11 -3.17
N ALA A 2 4.75 9.97 -3.73
CA ALA A 2 3.99 10.97 -2.95
C ALA A 2 3.35 10.45 -1.65
N VAL A 3 2.71 9.27 -1.67
CA VAL A 3 2.14 8.66 -0.44
C VAL A 3 3.21 8.30 0.60
N ALA A 4 4.35 7.76 0.18
CA ALA A 4 5.42 7.38 1.10
C ALA A 4 6.09 8.62 1.71
N GLU A 5 6.32 9.66 0.90
CA GLU A 5 6.89 10.93 1.36
C GLU A 5 5.94 11.65 2.32
N ALA A 6 4.66 11.78 1.95
CA ALA A 6 3.64 12.35 2.83
C ALA A 6 3.53 11.58 4.15
N ALA A 7 3.56 10.25 4.12
CA ALA A 7 3.52 9.43 5.32
C ALA A 7 4.75 9.63 6.21
N HIS A 8 5.96 9.63 5.63
CA HIS A 8 7.19 9.89 6.37
C HIS A 8 7.14 11.25 7.07
N ASP A 9 6.78 12.30 6.34
CA ASP A 9 6.83 13.68 6.84
C ASP A 9 5.73 13.98 7.86
N GLN A 10 4.50 13.53 7.61
CA GLN A 10 3.34 13.84 8.48
C GLN A 10 3.32 12.99 9.75
N LEU A 11 3.88 11.78 9.70
CA LEU A 11 3.88 10.85 10.82
C LEU A 11 5.21 10.83 11.58
N GLY A 12 6.23 11.55 11.08
CA GLY A 12 7.55 11.63 11.70
C GLY A 12 8.25 10.26 11.75
N LEU A 13 8.11 9.46 10.70
CA LEU A 13 8.60 8.07 10.69
C LEU A 13 10.12 8.05 10.61
N ALA A 14 10.78 7.29 11.50
CA ALA A 14 12.21 7.04 11.37
C ALA A 14 12.53 6.11 10.17
N ARG A 15 11.55 5.29 9.77
CA ARG A 15 11.67 4.28 8.72
C ARG A 15 10.30 3.98 8.11
N LEU A 16 10.27 3.73 6.80
CA LEU A 16 9.09 3.27 6.06
C LEU A 16 9.48 2.09 5.16
N ASP A 17 8.77 0.97 5.29
CA ASP A 17 8.97 -0.20 4.46
C ASP A 17 7.85 -0.29 3.41
N LEU A 18 8.21 -0.14 2.13
CA LEU A 18 7.34 -0.47 1.01
C LEU A 18 7.33 -1.99 0.84
N VAL A 19 6.29 -2.61 1.39
CA VAL A 19 6.13 -4.06 1.34
C VAL A 19 5.45 -4.49 0.03
N VAL A 20 6.11 -5.38 -0.70
CA VAL A 20 5.62 -5.94 -1.95
C VAL A 20 5.25 -7.40 -1.75
N SER A 21 3.95 -7.72 -1.77
CA SER A 21 3.50 -9.12 -1.74
C SER A 21 3.97 -9.87 -2.98
N GLU A 22 4.59 -11.03 -2.77
CA GLU A 22 5.07 -11.92 -3.82
C GLU A 22 3.91 -12.49 -4.63
N VAL A 23 2.86 -12.90 -3.91
CA VAL A 23 1.55 -13.25 -4.47
C VAL A 23 0.54 -12.26 -3.91
N ALA A 24 0.05 -11.35 -4.75
CA ALA A 24 -0.96 -10.40 -4.33
C ALA A 24 -2.34 -11.06 -4.28
N LEU A 25 -3.05 -10.87 -3.18
CA LEU A 25 -4.43 -11.33 -2.98
C LEU A 25 -5.36 -10.78 -4.09
N GLY A 26 -6.09 -11.67 -4.78
CA GLY A 26 -6.96 -11.35 -5.91
C GLY A 26 -6.22 -11.11 -7.24
N LYS A 27 -4.91 -11.38 -7.28
CA LYS A 27 -4.03 -11.22 -8.44
C LYS A 27 -3.14 -12.44 -8.66
N GLU A 28 -3.62 -13.61 -8.26
CA GLU A 28 -2.92 -14.89 -8.33
C GLU A 28 -2.58 -15.28 -9.79
N HIS A 29 -3.30 -14.71 -10.76
CA HIS A 29 -3.07 -14.89 -12.19
C HIS A 29 -1.90 -14.05 -12.76
N LEU A 30 -1.25 -13.20 -11.95
CA LEU A 30 -0.12 -12.41 -12.40
C LEU A 30 1.17 -13.23 -12.38
N ASP A 31 1.95 -13.11 -13.46
CA ASP A 31 3.22 -13.81 -13.68
C ASP A 31 4.24 -13.54 -12.55
N PRO A 32 4.65 -14.59 -11.78
CA PRO A 32 5.66 -14.48 -10.74
C PRO A 32 7.02 -13.98 -11.24
N ALA A 33 7.38 -14.24 -12.50
CA ALA A 33 8.64 -13.80 -13.10
C ALA A 33 8.78 -12.27 -13.16
N ARG A 34 7.69 -11.52 -12.97
CA ARG A 34 7.68 -10.06 -12.92
C ARG A 34 7.93 -9.48 -11.54
N LEU A 35 8.03 -10.31 -10.50
CA LEU A 35 8.24 -9.84 -9.12
C LEU A 35 9.60 -9.14 -8.97
N GLU A 36 10.69 -9.79 -9.38
CA GLU A 36 12.03 -9.22 -9.27
C GLU A 36 12.16 -7.92 -10.06
N ALA A 37 11.68 -7.89 -11.30
CA ALA A 37 11.65 -6.67 -12.11
C ALA A 37 10.83 -5.54 -11.44
N ARG A 38 9.75 -5.88 -10.73
CA ARG A 38 8.96 -4.90 -9.96
C ARG A 38 9.70 -4.44 -8.72
N LEU A 39 10.39 -5.33 -8.01
CA LEU A 39 11.21 -4.97 -6.85
C LEU A 39 12.35 -4.04 -7.28
N ASP A 40 13.03 -4.33 -8.39
CA ASP A 40 14.11 -3.51 -8.91
C ASP A 40 13.60 -2.13 -9.36
N ALA A 41 12.46 -2.08 -10.03
CA ALA A 41 11.83 -0.81 -10.40
C ALA A 41 11.48 0.05 -9.17
N VAL A 42 11.02 -0.57 -8.08
CA VAL A 42 10.73 0.15 -6.83
C VAL A 42 12.03 0.52 -6.11
N ARG A 43 13.05 -0.34 -6.12
CA ARG A 43 14.39 -0.09 -5.52
C ARG A 43 15.09 1.09 -6.15
N ALA A 44 14.94 1.25 -7.47
CA ALA A 44 15.44 2.43 -8.17
C ALA A 44 14.84 3.75 -7.64
N LEU A 45 13.63 3.73 -7.07
CA LEU A 45 12.99 4.90 -6.47
C LEU A 45 13.48 5.21 -5.05
N ALA A 46 13.98 4.19 -4.33
CA ALA A 46 14.60 4.31 -3.02
C ALA A 46 16.09 4.71 -3.14
N GLY A 47 16.34 5.82 -3.85
CA GLY A 47 17.68 6.37 -4.04
C GLY A 47 18.26 7.06 -2.80
N PRO A 48 19.49 7.59 -2.88
CA PRO A 48 20.23 8.17 -1.75
C PRO A 48 19.51 9.29 -0.98
N GLY A 49 18.55 9.98 -1.64
CA GLY A 49 17.75 11.03 -1.02
C GLY A 49 16.65 10.52 -0.07
N ARG A 50 16.43 9.21 0.04
CA ARG A 50 15.38 8.61 0.89
C ARG A 50 15.95 7.48 1.76
N PRO A 51 16.93 7.76 2.64
CA PRO A 51 17.54 6.73 3.48
C PRO A 51 16.56 6.09 4.47
N TRP A 52 15.41 6.74 4.72
CA TRP A 52 14.30 6.24 5.53
C TRP A 52 13.42 5.21 4.80
N LEU A 53 13.58 5.03 3.49
CA LEU A 53 12.73 4.19 2.67
C LEU A 53 13.38 2.85 2.37
N HIS A 54 12.75 1.77 2.80
CA HIS A 54 13.18 0.41 2.51
C HIS A 54 12.15 -0.31 1.66
N ILE A 55 12.59 -1.34 0.95
CA ILE A 55 11.72 -2.17 0.12
C ILE A 55 11.95 -3.60 0.51
N THR A 56 10.85 -4.27 0.84
CA THR A 56 10.86 -5.65 1.31
C THR A 56 9.78 -6.45 0.59
N SER A 57 9.99 -7.75 0.43
CA SER A 57 8.96 -8.67 -0.07
C SER A 57 8.33 -9.45 1.07
N THR A 58 7.15 -10.00 0.83
CA THR A 58 6.47 -10.86 1.80
C THR A 58 5.59 -11.90 1.12
N HIS A 59 5.50 -13.08 1.74
CA HIS A 59 4.52 -14.10 1.37
C HIS A 59 3.13 -13.82 1.98
N HIS A 60 3.03 -12.90 2.95
CA HIS A 60 1.75 -12.54 3.54
C HIS A 60 0.84 -11.84 2.52
N ARG A 61 -0.43 -12.24 2.53
CA ARG A 61 -1.46 -11.74 1.59
C ARG A 61 -2.40 -10.73 2.24
N LEU A 62 -2.72 -10.92 3.52
CA LEU A 62 -3.56 -10.01 4.29
C LEU A 62 -2.70 -8.88 4.86
N LEU A 63 -3.18 -7.64 4.72
CA LEU A 63 -2.45 -6.48 5.27
C LEU A 63 -2.32 -6.52 6.79
N ALA A 64 -3.24 -7.20 7.49
CA ALA A 64 -3.13 -7.42 8.93
C ALA A 64 -1.92 -8.27 9.32
N ASP A 65 -1.56 -9.26 8.50
CA ASP A 65 -0.38 -10.09 8.74
C ASP A 65 0.90 -9.36 8.30
N VAL A 66 0.83 -8.59 7.21
CA VAL A 66 1.94 -7.74 6.75
C VAL A 66 2.32 -6.69 7.80
N ALA A 67 1.33 -6.15 8.52
CA ALA A 67 1.52 -5.08 9.49
C ALA A 67 1.97 -5.57 10.87
N GLU A 68 2.11 -6.88 11.08
CA GLU A 68 2.56 -7.44 12.35
C GLU A 68 3.98 -6.92 12.68
N GLY A 69 4.14 -6.35 13.87
CA GLY A 69 5.39 -5.75 14.33
C GLY A 69 5.67 -4.32 13.87
N TYR A 70 4.77 -3.71 13.08
CA TYR A 70 4.87 -2.29 12.69
C TYR A 70 4.02 -1.40 13.60
N ASP A 71 4.48 -0.17 13.84
CA ASP A 71 3.74 0.83 14.62
C ASP A 71 2.58 1.47 13.83
N VAL A 72 2.72 1.52 12.50
CA VAL A 72 1.77 2.18 11.60
C VAL A 72 1.63 1.38 10.31
N LEU A 73 0.40 1.25 9.83
CA LEU A 73 0.08 0.74 8.50
C LEU A 73 -0.46 1.86 7.62
N VAL A 74 0.25 2.15 6.52
CA VAL A 74 -0.16 3.13 5.51
C VAL A 74 -0.67 2.40 4.27
N MET A 75 -1.86 2.74 3.80
CA MET A 75 -2.44 2.14 2.59
C MET A 75 -3.31 3.12 1.80
N GLY A 76 -3.59 2.80 0.53
CA GLY A 76 -4.59 3.54 -0.25
C GLY A 76 -6.02 3.20 0.17
N ALA A 77 -6.96 4.12 -0.06
CA ALA A 77 -8.37 3.91 0.25
C ALA A 77 -8.96 2.65 -0.42
N ASP A 78 -8.50 2.29 -1.62
CA ASP A 78 -8.92 1.07 -2.33
C ASP A 78 -8.57 -0.20 -1.53
N LYS A 79 -7.44 -0.19 -0.82
CA LYS A 79 -7.02 -1.29 0.04
C LYS A 79 -7.77 -1.33 1.36
N TRP A 80 -8.15 -0.18 1.90
CA TRP A 80 -8.95 -0.14 3.12
C TRP A 80 -10.34 -0.78 2.91
N VAL A 81 -10.97 -0.53 1.76
CA VAL A 81 -12.23 -1.21 1.39
C VAL A 81 -12.02 -2.73 1.34
N GLN A 82 -10.91 -3.18 0.75
CA GLN A 82 -10.56 -4.60 0.69
C GLN A 82 -10.36 -5.24 2.07
N VAL A 83 -9.69 -4.54 3.00
CA VAL A 83 -9.46 -4.99 4.38
C VAL A 83 -10.76 -5.18 5.15
N LEU A 84 -11.76 -4.34 4.89
CA LEU A 84 -13.06 -4.44 5.56
C LEU A 84 -13.99 -5.48 4.93
N ASP A 85 -13.70 -5.98 3.74
CA ASP A 85 -14.57 -6.91 3.03
C ASP A 85 -14.36 -8.36 3.50
N PRO A 86 -15.37 -8.99 4.14
CA PRO A 86 -15.25 -10.34 4.67
C PRO A 86 -15.04 -11.41 3.59
N ALA A 87 -15.30 -11.10 2.30
CA ALA A 87 -15.07 -12.04 1.20
C ALA A 87 -13.58 -12.43 1.02
N TRP A 88 -12.66 -11.67 1.62
CA TRP A 88 -11.22 -11.95 1.60
C TRP A 88 -10.73 -12.81 2.77
N TYR A 89 -11.63 -13.26 3.62
CA TYR A 89 -11.35 -14.00 4.84
C TYR A 89 -12.15 -15.30 4.87
N ASP A 90 -11.72 -16.25 5.69
CA ASP A 90 -12.43 -17.53 5.85
C ASP A 90 -13.82 -17.33 6.49
N SER A 91 -13.97 -16.29 7.34
CA SER A 91 -15.24 -15.89 7.93
C SER A 91 -15.27 -14.40 8.31
N PRO A 92 -16.45 -13.81 8.54
CA PRO A 92 -16.57 -12.46 9.09
C PRO A 92 -15.84 -12.28 10.44
N GLU A 93 -15.84 -13.30 11.29
CA GLU A 93 -15.12 -13.28 12.58
C GLU A 93 -13.60 -13.28 12.36
N ALA A 94 -13.10 -14.00 11.36
CA ALA A 94 -11.69 -13.95 10.97
C ALA A 94 -11.30 -12.56 10.44
N ARG A 95 -12.20 -11.91 9.68
CA ARG A 95 -12.05 -10.50 9.26
C ARG A 95 -11.98 -9.59 10.48
N ASP A 96 -12.93 -9.70 11.41
CA ASP A 96 -12.98 -8.86 12.61
C ASP A 96 -11.72 -9.02 13.47
N ALA A 97 -11.25 -10.26 13.66
CA ALA A 97 -10.00 -10.55 14.36
C ALA A 97 -8.78 -9.96 13.64
N ALA A 98 -8.73 -10.01 12.30
CA ALA A 98 -7.65 -9.40 11.54
C ALA A 98 -7.65 -7.87 11.65
N VAL A 99 -8.82 -7.23 11.53
CA VAL A 99 -8.96 -5.77 11.66
C VAL A 99 -8.61 -5.30 13.06
N ALA A 100 -9.00 -6.04 14.10
CA ALA A 100 -8.69 -5.71 15.50
C ALA A 100 -7.19 -5.76 15.83
N ARG A 101 -6.39 -6.51 15.07
CA ARG A 101 -4.93 -6.60 15.22
C ARG A 101 -4.16 -5.49 14.50
N LEU A 102 -4.84 -4.68 13.67
CA LEU A 102 -4.15 -3.64 12.92
C LEU A 102 -3.51 -2.62 13.87
N PRO A 103 -2.29 -2.16 13.56
CA PRO A 103 -1.69 -1.04 14.28
C PRO A 103 -2.42 0.26 13.90
N ARG A 104 -1.85 1.42 14.22
CA ARG A 104 -2.39 2.70 13.75
C ARG A 104 -2.53 2.67 12.23
N VAL A 105 -3.74 2.89 11.71
CA VAL A 105 -4.03 2.88 10.26
C VAL A 105 -4.12 4.31 9.74
N VAL A 106 -3.34 4.60 8.71
CA VAL A 106 -3.39 5.88 7.97
C VAL A 106 -3.70 5.59 6.51
N VAL A 107 -4.73 6.24 5.97
CA VAL A 107 -5.24 5.96 4.64
C VAL A 107 -5.02 7.14 3.70
N ALA A 108 -4.35 6.88 2.57
CA ALA A 108 -4.24 7.82 1.48
C ALA A 108 -5.55 7.86 0.66
N PRO A 109 -6.22 9.02 0.55
CA PRO A 109 -7.41 9.17 -0.27
C PRO A 109 -7.16 8.83 -1.74
N ARG A 110 -8.19 8.31 -2.42
CA ARG A 110 -8.11 7.92 -3.82
C ARG A 110 -9.40 8.25 -4.57
N ASP A 111 -9.25 8.75 -5.80
CA ASP A 111 -10.41 9.05 -6.64
C ASP A 111 -11.16 7.76 -7.00
N GLY A 112 -12.49 7.84 -6.99
CA GLY A 112 -13.37 6.70 -7.25
C GLY A 112 -13.50 5.71 -6.08
N THR A 113 -12.87 5.98 -4.93
CA THR A 113 -13.09 5.21 -3.70
C THR A 113 -13.72 6.10 -2.63
N PRO A 114 -14.79 5.65 -1.92
CA PRO A 114 -15.36 6.42 -0.82
C PRO A 114 -14.30 6.79 0.21
N THR A 115 -14.32 8.04 0.69
CA THR A 115 -13.45 8.47 1.78
C THR A 115 -13.80 7.67 3.03
N PRO A 116 -12.84 6.91 3.60
CA PRO A 116 -13.15 6.09 4.74
C PRO A 116 -13.44 6.94 5.97
N THR A 117 -14.45 6.51 6.73
CA THR A 117 -14.80 7.11 8.00
C THR A 117 -14.09 6.31 9.12
N ARG A 118 -13.67 7.00 10.18
CA ARG A 118 -13.01 6.41 11.38
C ARG A 118 -11.56 5.95 11.21
N VAL A 119 -10.89 6.36 10.15
CA VAL A 119 -9.44 6.19 9.99
C VAL A 119 -8.78 7.54 9.79
N GLU A 120 -7.51 7.64 10.17
CA GLU A 120 -6.71 8.81 9.88
C GLU A 120 -6.46 8.91 8.37
N LEU A 121 -6.60 10.11 7.82
CA LEU A 121 -6.37 10.34 6.39
C LEU A 121 -5.01 11.01 6.20
N LEU A 122 -4.24 10.48 5.25
CA LEU A 122 -3.01 11.11 4.82
C LEU A 122 -3.33 12.31 3.94
N ASP A 123 -2.70 13.45 4.21
CA ASP A 123 -2.84 14.62 3.33
C ASP A 123 -1.93 14.45 2.12
N VAL A 124 -2.52 14.05 0.99
CA VAL A 124 -1.81 13.93 -0.28
C VAL A 124 -2.46 14.87 -1.28
N HIS A 125 -1.63 15.65 -1.98
CA HIS A 125 -2.07 16.61 -2.98
C HIS A 125 -3.08 15.95 -3.96
N PRO A 126 -4.23 16.59 -4.24
CA PRO A 126 -5.30 16.00 -5.05
C PRO A 126 -4.84 15.43 -6.40
N ASP A 127 -3.85 16.04 -7.04
CA ASP A 127 -3.29 15.58 -8.32
C ASP A 127 -2.72 14.15 -8.29
N HIS A 128 -2.41 13.61 -7.10
CA HIS A 128 -1.92 12.24 -6.95
C HIS A 128 -3.02 11.20 -6.75
N ARG A 129 -4.26 11.62 -6.46
CA ARG A 129 -5.41 10.73 -6.22
C ARG A 129 -5.81 9.86 -7.44
N PRO A 130 -5.70 10.31 -8.71
CA PRO A 130 -6.03 9.47 -9.87
C PRO A 130 -4.88 8.54 -10.31
N VAL A 131 -3.66 8.73 -9.80
CA VAL A 131 -2.46 8.02 -10.27
C VAL A 131 -2.54 6.52 -9.91
N SER A 132 -2.45 5.65 -10.92
CA SER A 132 -2.50 4.19 -10.74
C SER A 132 -1.54 3.44 -11.66
N SER A 133 -0.99 2.33 -11.16
CA SER A 133 -0.14 1.46 -12.00
C SER A 133 -0.91 0.82 -13.16
N THR A 134 -2.23 0.64 -13.04
CA THR A 134 -3.08 0.14 -14.12
C THR A 134 -3.21 1.15 -15.25
N ALA A 135 -3.41 2.43 -14.94
CA ALA A 135 -3.49 3.48 -15.95
C ALA A 135 -2.14 3.71 -16.66
N VAL A 136 -1.01 3.61 -15.93
CA VAL A 136 0.32 3.64 -16.55
C VAL A 136 0.49 2.48 -17.53
N ARG A 137 0.09 1.26 -17.14
CA ARG A 137 0.10 0.09 -18.06
C ARG A 137 -0.84 0.27 -19.27
N ALA A 138 -1.87 1.10 -19.15
CA ALA A 138 -2.80 1.45 -20.23
C ALA A 138 -2.33 2.67 -21.07
N GLY A 139 -1.14 3.21 -20.82
CA GLY A 139 -0.51 4.26 -21.65
C GLY A 139 -0.44 5.66 -21.04
N ARG A 140 -0.79 5.85 -19.75
CA ARG A 140 -0.59 7.13 -19.03
C ARG A 140 0.87 7.28 -18.57
N ASP A 141 1.79 7.37 -19.52
CA ASP A 141 3.23 7.40 -19.26
C ASP A 141 3.69 8.64 -18.47
N GLU A 142 2.93 9.73 -18.50
CA GLU A 142 3.20 10.93 -17.69
C GLU A 142 3.09 10.66 -16.18
N TRP A 143 2.44 9.57 -15.78
CA TRP A 143 2.32 9.14 -14.38
C TRP A 143 3.35 8.07 -13.97
N ARG A 144 4.23 7.68 -14.89
CA ARG A 144 5.30 6.74 -14.58
C ARG A 144 6.32 7.42 -13.67
N ALA A 145 6.64 6.77 -12.55
CA ALA A 145 7.71 7.24 -11.68
C ALA A 145 9.03 7.28 -12.48
N ARG A 146 9.73 8.41 -12.40
CA ARG A 146 11.05 8.63 -13.00
C ARG A 146 12.11 8.66 -11.93
#